data_AF-A0A940VH44-F1
#
_entry.id   AF-A0A940VH44-F1
#
_cell.length_a   1.000
_cell.length_b   1.000
_cell.length_c   1.000
_cell.angle_alpha   90.00
_cell.angle_beta   90.00
_cell.angle_gamma   90.00
#
_symmetry.space_group_name_H-M   'P 1'
#
loop_
_entity.id
_entity.type
_entity.pdbx_description
1 polymer ?
#
loop_
_entity_poly.entity_id
_entity_poly.type
_entity_poly.pdbx_seq_one_letter_code
_entity_poly.pdbx_strand_id
1 'polypeptide(L)'
;MRTKVQDVQDEMRAEYQFDYSKATRGRYYRRLLKEGANVVVLEPDVAKAFGSSAEVNEVLRSLIKVARAAARETATPAPTVRKRRIAAAK
;
A
#
# COMPACT_ATOMS: atom_id res chain seq x y z
N MET A 1 -1.19 8.47 -62.48
CA MET A 1 -0.21 8.01 -61.49
C MET A 1 -0.73 8.38 -60.11
N ARG A 2 -1.12 7.41 -59.28
CA ARG A 2 -1.58 7.67 -57.90
C ARG A 2 -0.36 7.70 -56.98
N THR A 3 -0.03 8.86 -56.44
CA THR A 3 1.06 9.04 -55.48
C THR A 3 0.59 8.46 -54.14
N LYS A 4 1.28 7.42 -53.66
CA LYS A 4 1.04 6.79 -52.37
C LYS A 4 1.47 7.81 -51.30
N VAL A 5 0.54 8.34 -50.52
CA VAL A 5 0.86 9.14 -49.33
C VAL A 5 1.45 8.16 -48.33
N GLN A 6 2.77 8.23 -48.14
CA GLN A 6 3.45 7.49 -47.07
C GLN A 6 2.96 8.09 -45.75
N ASP A 7 2.23 7.29 -44.98
CA ASP A 7 1.79 7.66 -43.65
C ASP A 7 3.02 7.76 -42.73
N VAL A 8 3.43 9.00 -42.42
CA VAL A 8 4.63 9.31 -41.62
C VAL A 8 4.37 9.14 -40.12
N GLN A 9 3.25 8.50 -39.73
CA GLN A 9 2.79 8.48 -38.34
C GLN A 9 3.21 7.25 -37.53
N ASP A 10 3.92 6.30 -38.12
CA ASP A 10 4.34 5.06 -37.41
C ASP A 10 5.79 5.12 -36.88
N GLU A 11 6.38 6.32 -36.80
CA GLU A 11 7.71 6.52 -36.20
C GLU A 11 7.61 6.82 -34.71
N MET A 12 8.34 6.04 -33.90
CA MET A 12 8.47 6.29 -32.46
C MET A 12 9.08 7.68 -32.22
N ARG A 13 8.56 8.41 -31.22
CA ARG A 13 9.12 9.72 -30.83
C ARG A 13 10.59 9.57 -30.48
N ALA A 14 11.39 10.58 -30.81
CA ALA A 14 12.84 10.59 -30.55
C ALA A 14 13.21 10.31 -29.08
N GLU A 15 12.34 10.69 -28.13
CA GLU A 15 12.51 10.41 -26.69
C GLU A 15 12.50 8.93 -26.32
N TYR A 16 11.97 8.05 -27.19
CA TYR A 16 11.93 6.61 -27.00
C TYR A 16 13.16 5.89 -27.58
N GLN A 17 14.21 6.62 -28.00
CA GLN A 17 15.51 6.05 -28.33
C GLN A 17 16.29 5.72 -27.04
N PHE A 18 15.99 4.58 -26.43
CA PHE A 18 16.66 4.13 -25.21
C PHE A 18 17.96 3.39 -25.50
N ASP A 19 19.01 3.71 -24.73
CA ASP A 19 20.27 2.98 -24.73
C ASP A 19 20.16 1.71 -23.86
N TYR A 20 19.77 0.60 -24.49
CA TYR A 20 19.61 -0.69 -23.82
C TYR A 20 20.93 -1.31 -23.32
N SER A 21 22.10 -0.81 -23.75
CA SER A 21 23.39 -1.29 -23.22
C SER A 21 23.56 -0.99 -21.72
N LYS A 22 22.88 0.06 -21.23
CA LYS A 22 22.83 0.45 -19.83
C LYS A 22 21.68 -0.20 -19.07
N ALA A 23 20.82 -0.95 -19.75
CA ALA A 23 19.67 -1.58 -19.12
C ALA A 23 20.13 -2.72 -18.19
N THR A 24 19.67 -2.67 -16.94
CA THR A 24 19.97 -3.72 -15.94
C THR A 24 18.72 -4.54 -15.67
N ARG A 25 18.79 -5.86 -15.88
CA ARG A 25 17.67 -6.76 -15.57
C ARG A 25 17.32 -6.67 -14.08
N GLY A 26 16.07 -6.35 -13.78
CA GLY A 26 15.56 -6.35 -12.42
C GLY A 26 16.14 -5.25 -11.51
N ARG A 27 16.50 -4.07 -12.02
CA ARG A 27 17.09 -2.97 -11.22
C ARG A 27 16.41 -2.72 -9.85
N TYR A 28 15.10 -2.95 -9.75
CA TYR A 28 14.30 -2.76 -8.53
C TYR A 28 13.72 -4.05 -7.93
N TYR A 29 14.11 -5.25 -8.40
CA TYR A 29 13.48 -6.51 -7.98
C TYR A 29 13.62 -6.76 -6.47
N ARG A 30 14.80 -6.47 -5.90
CA ARG A 30 15.06 -6.65 -4.46
C ARG A 30 14.19 -5.74 -3.61
N ARG A 31 13.89 -4.54 -4.11
CA ARG A 31 13.03 -3.57 -3.42
C ARG A 31 11.59 -4.06 -3.43
N LEU A 32 11.11 -4.50 -4.59
CA LEU A 32 9.76 -5.04 -4.75
C LEU A 32 9.53 -6.29 -3.87
N LEU A 33 10.51 -7.19 -3.75
CA LEU A 33 10.41 -8.36 -2.88
C LEU A 33 10.36 -8.02 -1.39
N LYS A 34 11.03 -6.93 -0.96
CA LYS A 34 11.08 -6.50 0.43
C LYS A 34 9.87 -5.67 0.84
N GLU A 35 9.49 -4.72 0.00
CA GLU A 35 8.41 -3.75 0.27
C GLU A 35 7.03 -4.29 -0.14
N GLY A 36 6.98 -5.37 -0.93
CA GLY A 36 5.75 -5.90 -1.51
C GLY A 36 5.27 -5.09 -2.72
N ALA A 37 4.08 -5.41 -3.22
CA ALA A 37 3.48 -4.67 -4.32
C ALA A 37 3.21 -3.21 -3.92
N ASN A 38 3.79 -2.26 -4.66
CA ASN A 38 3.64 -0.83 -4.37
C ASN A 38 2.29 -0.26 -4.88
N VAL A 39 1.46 -1.09 -5.52
CA VAL A 39 0.19 -0.70 -6.13
C VAL A 39 -0.92 -1.53 -5.50
N VAL A 40 -1.88 -0.83 -4.89
CA VAL A 40 -3.12 -1.41 -4.39
C VAL A 40 -4.25 -0.88 -5.25
N VAL A 41 -4.97 -1.77 -5.91
CA VAL A 41 -6.12 -1.42 -6.75
C VAL A 41 -7.36 -1.42 -5.87
N LEU A 42 -8.09 -0.31 -5.87
CA LEU A 42 -9.39 -0.21 -5.21
C LEU A 42 -10.48 -0.73 -6.13
N GLU A 43 -11.54 -1.28 -5.54
CA GLU A 43 -12.75 -1.62 -6.29
C GLU A 43 -13.37 -0.35 -6.92
N PRO A 44 -14.03 -0.45 -8.09
CA PRO A 44 -14.52 0.72 -8.83
C PRO A 44 -15.55 1.57 -8.08
N ASP A 45 -16.32 0.97 -7.18
CA ASP A 45 -17.28 1.65 -6.31
C ASP A 45 -16.56 2.48 -5.24
N VAL A 46 -15.55 1.91 -4.59
CA VAL A 46 -14.72 2.60 -3.59
C VAL A 46 -13.90 3.69 -4.26
N ALA A 47 -13.31 3.44 -5.43
CA ALA A 47 -12.52 4.41 -6.17
C ALA A 47 -13.34 5.64 -6.58
N LYS A 48 -14.65 5.51 -6.82
CA LYS A 48 -15.55 6.65 -7.12
C LYS A 48 -15.81 7.53 -5.90
N ALA A 49 -15.67 6.99 -4.69
CA ALA A 49 -15.94 7.72 -3.46
C ALA A 49 -14.75 8.61 -3.01
N PHE A 50 -13.54 8.37 -3.52
CA PHE A 50 -12.33 9.07 -3.10
C PHE A 50 -11.63 9.75 -4.30
N GLY A 51 -11.22 11.01 -4.14
CA GLY A 51 -10.56 11.77 -5.19
C GLY A 51 -9.05 11.57 -5.25
N SER A 52 -8.43 11.17 -4.14
CA SER A 52 -6.98 11.03 -4.03
C SER A 52 -6.53 9.91 -3.09
N SER A 53 -5.30 9.43 -3.28
CA SER A 53 -4.68 8.46 -2.37
C SER A 53 -4.43 9.04 -0.97
N ALA A 54 -4.31 10.37 -0.85
CA ALA A 54 -4.18 11.05 0.43
C ALA A 54 -5.47 10.91 1.27
N GLU A 55 -6.63 11.17 0.66
CA GLU A 55 -7.95 11.02 1.29
C GLU A 55 -8.20 9.58 1.75
N VAL A 56 -7.94 8.60 0.88
CA VAL A 56 -8.08 7.18 1.22
C VAL A 56 -7.25 6.83 2.46
N ASN A 57 -5.98 7.25 2.47
CA ASN A 57 -5.07 6.95 3.56
C ASN A 57 -5.48 7.63 4.87
N GLU A 58 -5.99 8.86 4.81
CA GLU A 58 -6.49 9.57 5.99
C GLU A 58 -7.67 8.83 6.63
N VAL A 59 -8.65 8.46 5.81
CA VAL A 59 -9.85 7.73 6.28
C VAL A 59 -9.48 6.38 6.87
N LEU A 60 -8.64 5.60 6.20
CA LEU A 60 -8.19 4.30 6.71
C LEU A 60 -7.43 4.44 8.04
N ARG A 61 -6.58 5.46 8.20
CA ARG A 61 -5.88 5.73 9.46
C ARG A 61 -6.84 6.11 10.58
N SER A 62 -7.87 6.90 10.28
CA SER A 62 -8.91 7.24 11.24
C SER A 62 -9.66 5.99 11.70
N LEU A 63 -10.06 5.13 10.77
CA LEU A 63 -10.74 3.86 11.07
C LEU A 63 -9.90 2.94 11.96
N ILE A 64 -8.59 2.84 11.70
CA ILE A 64 -7.66 2.07 12.54
C ILE A 64 -7.62 2.61 13.98
N LYS A 65 -7.66 3.93 14.17
CA LYS A 65 -7.67 4.53 15.53
C LYS A 65 -8.95 4.15 16.27
N VAL A 66 -10.10 4.25 15.61
CA VAL A 66 -11.40 3.89 16.19
C VAL A 66 -11.43 2.39 16.54
N ALA A 67 -11.00 1.53 15.63
CA ALA A 67 -10.94 0.09 15.86
C ALA A 67 -10.04 -0.27 17.05
N ARG A 68 -8.89 0.39 17.20
CA ARG A 68 -8.00 0.20 18.36
C ARG A 68 -8.60 0.69 19.67
N ALA A 69 -9.36 1.78 19.66
CA ALA A 69 -10.06 2.28 20.84
C ALA A 69 -11.14 1.27 21.29
N ALA A 70 -11.98 0.81 20.36
CA ALA A 70 -13.00 -0.20 20.64
C ALA A 70 -12.40 -1.51 21.17
N ALA A 71 -11.30 -1.99 20.58
CA ALA A 71 -10.64 -3.22 21.03
C ALA A 71 -10.09 -3.11 22.47
N ARG A 72 -9.67 -1.92 22.90
CA ARG A 72 -9.20 -1.69 24.27
C ARG A 72 -10.32 -1.69 25.30
N GLU A 73 -11.52 -1.25 24.93
CA GLU A 73 -12.69 -1.27 25.81
C GLU A 73 -13.22 -2.69 26.04
N THR A 74 -13.11 -3.56 25.03
CA THR A 74 -13.48 -4.98 25.13
C THR A 74 -12.41 -5.87 25.79
N ALA A 75 -11.21 -5.33 26.04
CA ALA A 75 -10.14 -6.08 26.69
C ALA A 75 -10.41 -6.15 28.20
N THR A 76 -11.07 -7.21 28.65
CA THR A 76 -11.23 -7.54 30.08
C THR A 76 -9.86 -7.47 30.77
N PRO A 77 -9.68 -6.69 31.85
CA PRO A 77 -8.41 -6.65 32.55
C PRO A 77 -8.10 -8.06 33.08
N ALA A 78 -6.88 -8.53 32.81
CA ALA A 78 -6.42 -9.84 33.26
C ALA A 78 -6.65 -10.00 34.78
N PRO A 79 -7.02 -11.19 35.27
CA PRO A 79 -7.28 -11.38 36.69
C PRO A 79 -5.99 -11.12 37.47
N THR A 80 -5.93 -9.99 38.18
CA THR A 80 -4.82 -9.66 39.07
C THR A 80 -4.83 -10.67 40.21
N VAL A 81 -3.93 -11.65 40.17
CA VAL A 81 -3.74 -12.61 41.27
C VAL A 81 -3.20 -11.83 42.47
N ARG A 82 -4.10 -11.41 43.36
CA ARG A 82 -3.75 -10.86 44.67
C ARG A 82 -3.11 -11.99 45.48
N LYS A 83 -1.78 -12.03 45.55
CA LYS A 83 -1.03 -12.89 46.46
C LYS A 83 -1.45 -12.55 47.90
N ARG A 84 -2.34 -13.36 48.48
CA ARG A 84 -2.59 -13.34 49.92
C ARG A 84 -1.32 -13.84 50.60
N ARG A 85 -0.59 -12.95 51.27
CA ARG A 85 0.47 -13.34 52.19
C ARG A 85 -0.22 -13.99 53.39
N ILE A 86 -0.07 -15.29 53.52
CA ILE A 86 -0.50 -16.00 54.73
C ILE A 86 0.57 -15.70 55.77
N ALA A 87 0.17 -14.99 56.83
CA ALA A 87 1.02 -14.76 57.99
C ALA A 87 1.15 -16.09 58.75
N ALA A 88 2.38 -16.58 58.90
CA ALA A 88 2.68 -17.69 59.78
C ALA A 88 2.49 -17.23 61.23
N ALA A 89 1.53 -17.84 61.92
CA ALA A 89 1.34 -17.70 63.35
C ALA A 89 1.96 -18.92 64.03
N LYS A 90 2.98 -18.62 64.84
CA LYS A 90 3.39 -19.21 66.12
C LYS A 90 3.64 -20.71 66.22
#